data_AF-A2EAG8-F1
#
_entry.id   AF-A2EAG8-F1
#
_cell.length_a   1.000
_cell.length_b   1.000
_cell.length_c   1.000
_cell.angle_alpha   90.00
_cell.angle_beta   90.00
_cell.angle_gamma   90.00
#
_symmetry.space_group_name_H-M   'P 1'
#
loop_
_entity.id
_entity.type
_entity.pdbx_description
1 polymer ?
#
loop_
_entity_poly.entity_id
_entity_poly.type
_entity_poly.pdbx_seq_one_letter_code
_entity_poly.pdbx_strand_id
1 'polypeptide(L)'
;MFSTGGNQTAGGRASVNNRFNWDKIASGIDGDFGYVPVGNVDEDYGGLGGNGYWSGASQRNAGSGGGGSSFVSGHPGCIALENEDSNAPSLTNSSIHYSKYRFYSTNIISGNSSMPLYFSRTSNGIGNQNIGNIRITILSFDRIVSCVNNIYNYRFVLSLLFLLSAFSAE
;
A
#
# COMPACT_ATOMS: atom_id res chain seq x y z
N MET A 1 2.77 6.87 -28.90
CA MET A 1 1.98 7.45 -27.78
C MET A 1 2.05 6.46 -26.64
N PHE A 2 2.23 6.92 -25.41
CA PHE A 2 2.31 6.01 -24.26
C PHE A 2 1.61 6.64 -23.06
N SER A 3 1.10 5.78 -22.20
CA SER A 3 0.61 6.07 -20.86
C SER A 3 1.29 5.10 -19.90
N THR A 4 1.73 5.59 -18.74
CA THR A 4 2.27 4.72 -17.68
C THR A 4 1.19 4.42 -16.66
N GLY A 5 1.38 3.33 -15.91
CA GLY A 5 0.61 3.10 -14.69
C GLY A 5 1.04 4.02 -13.55
N GLY A 6 0.16 4.16 -12.56
CA GLY A 6 0.49 4.78 -11.29
C GLY A 6 1.42 3.88 -10.45
N ASN A 7 2.11 4.48 -9.48
CA ASN A 7 2.90 3.76 -8.48
C ASN A 7 2.44 4.11 -7.06
N GLN A 8 3.15 3.70 -6.02
CA GLN A 8 2.75 3.93 -4.63
C GLN A 8 2.86 5.40 -4.16
N THR A 9 3.40 6.27 -5.01
CA THR A 9 3.74 7.67 -4.68
C THR A 9 3.20 8.70 -5.67
N ALA A 10 2.73 8.28 -6.84
CA ALA A 10 2.24 9.19 -7.89
C ALA A 10 1.37 8.47 -8.92
N GLY A 11 0.49 9.24 -9.56
CA GLY A 11 -0.29 8.84 -10.73
C GLY A 11 0.59 8.52 -11.95
N GLY A 12 -0.01 7.81 -12.90
CA GLY A 12 0.63 7.52 -14.17
C GLY A 12 0.89 8.80 -14.98
N ARG A 13 1.83 8.76 -15.92
CA ARG A 13 2.13 9.87 -16.81
C ARG A 13 1.68 9.57 -18.23
N ALA A 14 1.02 10.52 -18.87
CA ALA A 14 0.63 10.43 -20.27
C ALA A 14 1.59 11.23 -21.17
N SER A 15 1.68 10.81 -22.43
CA SER A 15 2.41 11.58 -23.44
C SER A 15 1.66 12.88 -23.76
N VAL A 16 2.36 14.01 -23.75
CA VAL A 16 1.77 15.35 -23.93
C VAL A 16 1.82 15.90 -25.36
N ASN A 17 2.44 15.19 -26.30
CA ASN A 17 2.60 15.66 -27.69
C ASN A 17 2.38 14.56 -28.71
N ASN A 18 1.14 14.13 -28.86
CA ASN A 18 0.82 13.05 -29.77
C ASN A 18 0.21 13.62 -31.06
N ARG A 19 1.00 13.60 -32.15
CA ARG A 19 0.52 13.96 -33.49
C ARG A 19 -0.22 12.76 -34.07
N PHE A 20 -1.55 12.81 -34.05
CA PHE A 20 -2.40 11.77 -34.67
C PHE A 20 -2.73 12.08 -36.14
N ASN A 21 -2.56 13.35 -36.53
CA ASN A 21 -2.55 13.82 -37.91
C ASN A 21 -1.81 15.16 -37.94
N TRP A 22 -1.35 15.62 -39.11
CA TRP A 22 -0.39 16.74 -39.27
C TRP A 22 -0.76 18.05 -38.54
N ASP A 23 -2.03 18.23 -38.13
CA ASP A 23 -2.56 19.46 -37.52
C ASP A 23 -3.19 19.32 -36.11
N LYS A 24 -3.24 18.13 -35.49
CA LYS A 24 -3.77 17.98 -34.11
C LYS A 24 -2.75 17.36 -33.15
N ILE A 25 -2.32 18.16 -32.19
CA ILE A 25 -1.61 17.71 -30.99
C ILE A 25 -2.67 17.26 -29.97
N ALA A 26 -2.70 15.97 -29.67
CA ALA A 26 -3.51 15.42 -28.59
C ALA A 26 -2.61 15.14 -27.38
N SER A 27 -2.90 15.77 -26.24
CA SER A 27 -2.28 15.44 -24.95
C SER A 27 -3.11 14.37 -24.26
N GLY A 28 -2.46 13.39 -23.64
CA GLY A 28 -3.13 12.57 -22.65
C GLY A 28 -3.30 13.30 -21.31
N ILE A 29 -3.83 12.58 -20.33
CA ILE A 29 -4.09 13.09 -18.98
C ILE A 29 -3.36 12.20 -17.99
N ASP A 30 -2.55 12.81 -17.15
CA ASP A 30 -1.85 12.12 -16.07
C ASP A 30 -2.87 11.53 -15.08
N GLY A 31 -2.49 10.44 -14.43
CA GLY A 31 -3.28 9.85 -13.36
C GLY A 31 -3.24 10.71 -12.10
N ASP A 32 -4.22 10.54 -11.24
CA ASP A 32 -4.33 11.28 -9.99
C ASP A 32 -4.64 10.34 -8.82
N PHE A 33 -4.68 10.91 -7.62
CA PHE A 33 -4.95 10.22 -6.40
C PHE A 33 -6.40 9.75 -6.31
N GLY A 34 -6.64 8.45 -6.11
CA GLY A 34 -7.95 7.86 -5.78
C GLY A 34 -9.01 7.87 -6.88
N TYR A 35 -8.78 8.56 -7.99
CA TYR A 35 -9.67 8.58 -9.14
C TYR A 35 -8.90 8.76 -10.45
N VAL A 36 -9.54 8.38 -11.56
CA VAL A 36 -9.01 8.57 -12.91
C VAL A 36 -9.49 9.91 -13.42
N PRO A 37 -8.61 10.88 -13.72
CA PRO A 37 -9.03 12.13 -14.31
C PRO A 37 -9.62 11.91 -15.70
N VAL A 38 -10.73 12.59 -15.97
CA VAL A 38 -11.41 12.59 -17.28
C VAL A 38 -11.30 13.98 -17.86
N GLY A 39 -10.86 14.07 -19.11
CA GLY A 39 -10.76 15.34 -19.83
C GLY A 39 -12.07 15.65 -20.53
N ASN A 40 -11.97 16.28 -21.71
CA ASN A 40 -13.14 16.52 -22.53
C ASN A 40 -13.74 15.19 -23.02
N VAL A 41 -14.96 14.88 -22.59
CA VAL A 41 -15.69 13.64 -22.92
C VAL A 41 -16.02 13.47 -24.39
N ASP A 42 -15.94 14.54 -25.19
CA ASP A 42 -16.15 14.51 -26.64
C ASP A 42 -14.93 13.95 -27.40
N GLU A 43 -13.81 13.71 -26.71
CA GLU A 43 -12.60 13.19 -27.31
C GLU A 43 -12.50 11.68 -27.14
N ASP A 44 -11.99 11.01 -28.17
CA ASP A 44 -11.74 9.58 -28.13
C ASP A 44 -10.50 9.31 -27.26
N TYR A 45 -10.70 8.69 -26.10
CA TYR A 45 -9.62 8.19 -25.25
C TYR A 45 -9.28 6.73 -25.53
N GLY A 46 -10.09 5.99 -26.30
CA GLY A 46 -10.00 4.54 -26.51
C GLY A 46 -10.24 3.72 -25.23
N GLY A 47 -9.42 3.95 -24.20
CA GLY A 47 -9.59 3.47 -22.83
C GLY A 47 -9.00 4.46 -21.81
N LEU A 48 -9.69 4.64 -20.69
CA LEU A 48 -9.21 5.44 -19.56
C LEU A 48 -8.18 4.65 -18.73
N GLY A 49 -7.36 5.37 -17.97
CA GLY A 49 -6.47 4.79 -16.98
C GLY A 49 -7.23 3.92 -15.97
N GLY A 50 -6.59 2.88 -15.46
CA GLY A 50 -7.10 2.05 -14.37
C GLY A 50 -7.09 2.83 -13.06
N ASN A 51 -8.16 2.68 -12.27
CA ASN A 51 -8.24 3.24 -10.92
C ASN A 51 -7.33 2.46 -9.94
N GLY A 52 -7.03 3.07 -8.80
CA GLY A 52 -6.18 2.53 -7.74
C GLY A 52 -5.97 3.60 -6.68
N TYR A 53 -4.96 3.43 -5.83
CA TYR A 53 -4.56 4.49 -4.91
C TYR A 53 -4.01 5.69 -5.65
N TRP A 54 -3.14 5.41 -6.62
CA TRP A 54 -2.82 6.33 -7.69
C TRP A 54 -3.31 5.73 -9.00
N SER A 55 -4.09 6.49 -9.76
CA SER A 55 -4.62 6.01 -11.02
C SER A 55 -3.51 5.95 -12.07
N GLY A 56 -3.73 5.14 -13.10
CA GLY A 56 -2.94 5.23 -14.32
C GLY A 56 -3.33 6.44 -15.16
N ALA A 57 -2.50 6.74 -16.17
CA ALA A 57 -2.74 7.84 -17.10
C ALA A 57 -3.68 7.41 -18.24
N SER A 58 -4.43 8.37 -18.77
CA SER A 58 -5.33 8.20 -19.93
C SER A 58 -4.70 8.80 -21.18
N GLN A 59 -4.76 8.11 -22.31
CA GLN A 59 -4.12 8.58 -23.54
C GLN A 59 -5.15 8.77 -24.65
N ARG A 60 -5.27 10.00 -25.16
CA ARG A 60 -6.17 10.29 -26.29
C ARG A 60 -5.77 9.53 -27.54
N ASN A 61 -6.78 9.08 -28.27
CA ASN A 61 -6.72 8.34 -29.52
C ASN A 61 -5.86 7.07 -29.42
N ALA A 62 -5.62 6.55 -28.20
CA ALA A 62 -4.93 5.29 -27.99
C ALA A 62 -5.90 4.31 -27.35
N GLY A 63 -6.01 3.09 -27.86
CA GLY A 63 -6.90 2.07 -27.31
C GLY A 63 -6.51 1.54 -25.91
N SER A 64 -5.76 2.29 -25.09
CA SER A 64 -5.22 1.81 -23.82
C SER A 64 -4.87 2.94 -22.84
N GLY A 65 -5.19 2.71 -21.56
CA GLY A 65 -4.74 3.50 -20.41
C GLY A 65 -3.77 2.72 -19.52
N GLY A 66 -2.97 3.42 -18.73
CA GLY A 66 -2.09 2.80 -17.74
C GLY A 66 -2.88 2.20 -16.58
N GLY A 67 -2.36 1.17 -15.90
CA GLY A 67 -3.00 0.60 -14.71
C GLY A 67 -2.85 1.47 -13.46
N GLY A 68 -3.77 1.36 -12.51
CA GLY A 68 -3.62 2.00 -11.19
C GLY A 68 -2.70 1.21 -10.26
N SER A 69 -2.30 1.83 -9.15
CA SER A 69 -1.43 1.23 -8.15
C SER A 69 -2.20 0.62 -6.98
N SER A 70 -1.64 -0.45 -6.42
CA SER A 70 -2.05 -0.98 -5.12
C SER A 70 -1.43 -0.17 -3.98
N PHE A 71 -2.12 -0.15 -2.84
CA PHE A 71 -1.73 0.60 -1.66
C PHE A 71 -2.02 -0.16 -0.38
N VAL A 72 -1.13 0.04 0.58
CA VAL A 72 -1.30 -0.37 1.97
C VAL A 72 -0.83 0.78 2.84
N SER A 73 -1.75 1.37 3.59
CA SER A 73 -1.43 2.45 4.53
C SER A 73 -0.53 1.90 5.64
N GLY A 74 0.66 2.47 5.83
CA GLY A 74 1.67 1.91 6.74
C GLY A 74 2.75 1.04 6.07
N HIS A 75 2.68 0.78 4.76
CA HIS A 75 3.70 0.01 4.03
C HIS A 75 4.88 0.89 3.60
N PRO A 76 6.14 0.44 3.77
CA PRO A 76 7.30 1.18 3.30
C PRO A 76 7.22 1.57 1.81
N GLY A 77 7.44 2.84 1.48
CA GLY A 77 7.39 3.33 0.10
C GLY A 77 5.99 3.70 -0.41
N CYS A 78 4.93 3.42 0.34
CA CYS A 78 3.61 4.03 0.11
C CYS A 78 3.51 5.37 0.86
N ILE A 79 2.90 6.37 0.24
CA ILE A 79 2.44 7.55 0.98
C ILE A 79 1.17 7.15 1.73
N ALA A 80 1.09 7.35 3.05
CA ALA A 80 -0.10 7.04 3.83
C ALA A 80 -1.19 8.13 3.64
N LEU A 81 -2.42 7.82 4.03
CA LEU A 81 -3.49 8.82 4.11
C LEU A 81 -3.18 9.86 5.19
N GLU A 82 -3.65 11.09 4.98
CA GLU A 82 -3.45 12.20 5.89
C GLU A 82 -4.11 11.97 7.26
N ASN A 83 -5.35 11.51 7.28
CA ASN A 83 -6.14 11.23 8.48
C ASN A 83 -7.30 10.25 8.18
N GLU A 84 -8.07 9.90 9.20
CA GLU A 84 -9.19 8.93 9.12
C GLU A 84 -10.35 9.41 8.22
N ASP A 85 -10.55 10.72 8.13
CA ASP A 85 -11.64 11.35 7.40
C ASP A 85 -11.21 11.90 6.03
N SER A 86 -9.96 11.62 5.62
CA SER A 86 -9.35 12.19 4.42
C SER A 86 -9.02 11.13 3.38
N ASN A 87 -9.52 11.37 2.16
CA ASN A 87 -9.08 10.68 0.95
C ASN A 87 -7.95 11.44 0.27
N ALA A 88 -7.01 12.00 1.04
CA ALA A 88 -5.83 12.66 0.52
C ALA A 88 -4.55 12.00 1.04
N PRO A 89 -3.47 11.97 0.24
CA PRO A 89 -2.17 11.52 0.69
C PRO A 89 -1.59 12.48 1.75
N SER A 90 -0.76 11.96 2.65
CA SER A 90 -0.05 12.74 3.66
C SER A 90 0.79 13.85 3.01
N LEU A 91 0.64 15.09 3.51
CA LEU A 91 1.43 16.26 3.07
C LEU A 91 2.95 16.08 3.24
N THR A 92 3.37 15.14 4.08
CA THR A 92 4.79 14.86 4.34
C THR A 92 5.32 13.67 3.54
N ASN A 93 4.49 13.07 2.68
CA ASN A 93 4.79 11.83 1.96
C ASN A 93 5.21 10.67 2.89
N SER A 94 4.76 10.71 4.14
CA SER A 94 5.11 9.70 5.15
C SER A 94 4.43 8.37 4.84
N SER A 95 5.17 7.27 5.03
CA SER A 95 4.60 5.92 4.96
C SER A 95 3.99 5.45 6.29
N ILE A 96 4.08 6.25 7.34
CA ILE A 96 3.50 5.94 8.65
C ILE A 96 2.01 6.29 8.61
N HIS A 97 1.16 5.34 8.99
CA HIS A 97 -0.27 5.53 9.09
C HIS A 97 -0.61 6.70 10.03
N TYR A 98 -1.74 7.40 9.82
CA TYR A 98 -2.14 8.51 10.70
C TYR A 98 -2.27 8.09 12.18
N SER A 99 -2.62 6.82 12.43
CA SER A 99 -2.63 6.18 13.76
C SER A 99 -1.24 5.89 14.37
N LYS A 100 -0.16 6.34 13.72
CA LYS A 100 1.25 6.18 14.12
C LYS A 100 1.79 4.75 14.05
N TYR A 101 1.01 3.82 13.49
CA TYR A 101 1.46 2.47 13.21
C TYR A 101 2.03 2.33 11.80
N ARG A 102 2.89 1.34 11.62
CA ARG A 102 3.41 0.92 10.32
C ARG A 102 3.60 -0.58 10.31
N PHE A 103 3.58 -1.16 9.12
CA PHE A 103 3.91 -2.56 8.95
C PHE A 103 5.42 -2.77 8.86
N TYR A 104 5.87 -3.91 9.36
CA TYR A 104 7.21 -4.44 9.17
C TYR A 104 7.10 -5.67 8.28
N SER A 105 8.06 -5.86 7.35
CA SER A 105 8.13 -7.06 6.51
C SER A 105 6.86 -7.37 5.71
N THR A 106 6.30 -6.36 5.05
CA THR A 106 5.17 -6.52 4.12
C THR A 106 5.64 -6.54 2.68
N ASN A 107 4.86 -7.14 1.78
CA ASN A 107 5.13 -7.17 0.35
C ASN A 107 3.86 -6.85 -0.44
N ILE A 108 3.98 -6.00 -1.46
CA ILE A 108 2.93 -5.74 -2.44
C ILE A 108 3.29 -6.54 -3.69
N ILE A 109 2.45 -7.51 -4.03
CA ILE A 109 2.65 -8.38 -5.20
C ILE A 109 1.63 -8.04 -6.29
N SER A 110 2.00 -8.28 -7.54
CA SER A 110 1.11 -8.03 -8.67
C SER A 110 -0.11 -8.96 -8.64
N GLY A 111 -1.24 -8.50 -9.19
CA GLY A 111 -2.47 -9.30 -9.25
C GLY A 111 -2.35 -10.60 -10.06
N ASN A 112 -1.35 -10.70 -10.94
CA ASN A 112 -1.02 -11.91 -11.71
C ASN A 112 0.09 -12.76 -11.08
N SER A 113 0.56 -12.42 -9.87
CA SER A 113 1.50 -13.24 -9.12
C SER A 113 0.79 -14.34 -8.33
N SER A 114 1.52 -15.42 -8.02
CA SER A 114 1.04 -16.44 -7.10
C SER A 114 0.93 -15.87 -5.68
N MET A 115 -0.21 -16.09 -5.02
CA MET A 115 -0.50 -15.63 -3.67
C MET A 115 -1.34 -16.65 -2.90
N PRO A 116 -1.28 -16.66 -1.57
CA PRO A 116 -2.19 -17.46 -0.76
C PRO A 116 -3.65 -17.10 -1.06
N LEU A 117 -4.50 -18.11 -1.21
CA LEU A 117 -5.93 -17.90 -1.46
C LEU A 117 -6.60 -17.33 -0.20
N TYR A 118 -7.53 -16.39 -0.38
CA TYR A 118 -8.21 -15.74 0.75
C TYR A 118 -8.92 -16.74 1.68
N PHE A 119 -9.41 -17.86 1.13
CA PHE A 119 -10.13 -18.92 1.84
C PHE A 119 -9.23 -20.06 2.37
N SER A 120 -7.94 -20.12 2.04
CA SER A 120 -7.05 -21.22 2.45
C SER A 120 -5.63 -20.76 2.74
N ARG A 121 -5.04 -21.19 3.87
CA ARG A 121 -3.65 -20.86 4.25
C ARG A 121 -2.60 -21.61 3.45
N THR A 122 -2.96 -22.80 2.99
CA THR A 122 -2.04 -23.77 2.41
C THR A 122 -2.16 -23.85 0.90
N SER A 123 -3.16 -23.19 0.33
CA SER A 123 -3.40 -23.17 -1.11
C SER A 123 -2.99 -21.82 -1.68
N ASN A 124 -2.29 -21.87 -2.81
CA ASN A 124 -1.93 -20.69 -3.57
C ASN A 124 -2.73 -20.65 -4.88
N GLY A 125 -2.93 -19.45 -5.42
CA GLY A 125 -3.51 -19.23 -6.73
C GLY A 125 -2.98 -17.95 -7.37
N ILE A 126 -3.42 -17.66 -8.59
CA ILE A 126 -3.07 -16.43 -9.31
C ILE A 126 -4.15 -15.40 -9.03
N GLY A 127 -3.85 -14.45 -8.13
CA GLY A 127 -4.79 -13.40 -7.77
C GLY A 127 -6.09 -13.89 -7.12
N ASN A 128 -7.00 -12.95 -6.89
CA ASN A 128 -8.41 -13.21 -6.62
C ASN A 128 -9.22 -12.71 -7.84
N GLN A 129 -9.14 -13.44 -8.96
CA GLN A 129 -9.70 -12.99 -10.24
C GLN A 129 -11.14 -12.49 -10.10
N ASN A 130 -11.39 -11.24 -10.46
CA ASN A 130 -12.70 -10.57 -10.42
C ASN A 130 -13.38 -10.53 -9.04
N ILE A 131 -12.65 -10.82 -7.95
CA ILE A 131 -13.22 -10.80 -6.60
C ILE A 131 -12.29 -10.01 -5.67
N GLY A 132 -12.78 -8.86 -5.20
CA GLY A 132 -12.08 -8.04 -4.21
C GLY A 132 -12.17 -8.66 -2.81
N ASN A 133 -11.29 -9.62 -2.51
CA ASN A 133 -11.19 -10.21 -1.17
C ASN A 133 -9.95 -9.73 -0.44
N ILE A 134 -10.10 -9.50 0.86
CA ILE A 134 -9.00 -9.16 1.77
C ILE A 134 -8.90 -10.26 2.83
N ARG A 135 -7.66 -10.67 3.13
CA ARG A 135 -7.36 -11.57 4.23
C ARG A 135 -6.33 -10.93 5.14
N ILE A 136 -6.73 -10.60 6.36
CA ILE A 136 -5.84 -10.10 7.40
C ILE A 136 -5.40 -11.29 8.25
N THR A 137 -4.10 -11.57 8.31
CA THR A 137 -3.53 -12.56 9.22
C THR A 137 -2.62 -11.86 10.20
N ILE A 138 -3.00 -11.87 11.47
CA ILE A 138 -2.17 -11.35 12.56
C ILE A 138 -1.14 -12.44 12.87
N LEU A 139 0.12 -12.22 12.47
CA LEU A 139 1.18 -13.24 12.57
C LEU A 139 1.71 -13.41 14.00
N SER A 140 1.66 -12.36 14.81
CA SER A 140 1.87 -12.40 16.25
C SER A 140 1.45 -11.05 16.84
N PHE A 141 0.90 -11.06 18.06
CA PHE A 141 1.21 -9.97 18.97
C PHE A 141 2.66 -10.23 19.35
N ASP A 142 3.62 -9.64 18.64
CA ASP A 142 4.93 -9.50 19.24
C ASP A 142 4.66 -8.78 20.55
N ARG A 143 4.83 -9.51 21.66
CA ARG A 143 4.91 -8.88 22.96
C ARG A 143 6.01 -7.86 22.76
N ILE A 144 5.62 -6.59 22.62
CA ILE A 144 6.52 -5.47 22.81
C ILE A 144 7.19 -5.83 24.12
N VAL A 145 8.46 -6.22 24.06
CA VAL A 145 9.26 -6.52 25.24
C VAL A 145 9.46 -5.15 25.86
N SER A 146 8.42 -4.63 26.50
CA SER A 146 8.53 -3.49 27.36
C SER A 146 9.46 -3.95 28.47
N CYS A 147 10.39 -3.07 28.83
CA CYS A 147 11.39 -3.26 29.88
C CYS A 147 10.76 -3.72 31.22
N VAL A 148 9.43 -3.60 31.33
CA VAL A 148 8.58 -4.00 32.44
C VAL A 148 8.70 -5.51 32.77
N ASN A 149 8.89 -6.39 31.77
CA ASN A 149 9.06 -7.83 32.04
C ASN A 149 10.40 -8.20 32.67
N ASN A 150 11.44 -7.36 32.52
CA ASN A 150 12.72 -7.57 33.19
C ASN A 150 12.62 -7.23 34.68
N ILE A 151 11.89 -6.18 35.06
CA ILE A 151 11.77 -5.74 36.47
C ILE A 151 11.14 -6.83 37.35
N TYR A 152 10.12 -7.54 36.86
CA TYR A 152 9.49 -8.63 37.62
C TYR A 152 10.41 -9.85 37.79
N ASN A 153 11.22 -10.19 36.79
CA ASN A 153 12.19 -11.27 36.89
C ASN A 153 13.33 -10.94 37.87
N TYR A 154 13.85 -9.70 37.86
CA TYR A 154 14.87 -9.29 38.84
C TYR A 154 14.35 -9.28 40.27
N ARG A 155 13.09 -8.85 40.49
CA ARG A 155 12.48 -8.89 41.83
C ARG A 155 12.30 -10.31 42.36
N PHE A 156 11.87 -11.24 41.51
CA PHE A 156 11.74 -12.66 41.88
C PHE A 156 13.09 -13.28 42.25
N VAL A 157 14.14 -13.03 41.45
CA VAL A 157 15.49 -13.54 41.70
C VAL A 157 16.08 -12.95 42.99
N LEU A 158 15.90 -11.65 43.24
CA LEU A 158 16.35 -11.00 44.48
C LEU A 158 15.62 -11.53 45.72
N SER A 159 14.30 -11.76 45.64
CA SER A 159 13.56 -12.37 46.76
C SER A 159 13.98 -13.81 47.05
N LEU A 160 14.32 -14.59 46.03
CA LEU A 160 14.78 -15.97 46.19
C LEU A 160 16.18 -16.03 46.79
N LEU A 161 17.08 -15.12 46.39
CA LEU A 161 18.42 -14.99 46.97
C LEU A 161 18.38 -14.55 48.44
N PHE A 162 17.47 -13.64 48.80
CA PHE A 162 17.25 -13.26 50.20
C PHE A 162 16.79 -14.44 51.05
N LEU A 163 15.81 -15.20 50.57
CA LEU A 163 15.33 -16.41 51.27
C LEU A 163 16.44 -17.46 51.43
N LEU A 164 17.20 -17.74 50.38
CA LEU A 164 18.32 -18.70 50.44
C LEU A 164 19.43 -18.25 51.41
N SER A 165 19.72 -16.95 51.49
CA SER A 165 20.68 -16.41 52.47
C SER A 165 20.18 -16.47 53.91
N ALA A 166 18.87 -16.35 54.14
CA ALA A 166 18.26 -16.47 55.46
C ALA A 166 18.27 -17.91 56.00
N PHE A 167 18.23 -18.92 55.12
CA PHE A 167 18.29 -20.34 55.49
C PHE A 167 19.72 -20.92 55.52
N SER A 168 20.75 -20.16 55.13
CA SER A 168 22.15 -20.59 55.12
C SER A 168 22.94 -20.12 56.36
N ALA A 169 22.29 -19.47 57.32
CA ALA A 169 22.93 -18.86 58.49
C ALA A 169 22.71 -19.64 59.81
N GLU A 170 22.40 -20.93 59.73
CA GLU A 170 22.44 -21.88 60.87
C GLU A 170 23.72 -22.72 60.87
#